data_AF-A0A662JLT4-F1
#
_entry.id   AF-A0A662JLT4-F1
#
_cell.length_a   1.000
_cell.length_b   1.000
_cell.length_c   1.000
_cell.angle_alpha   90.00
_cell.angle_beta   90.00
_cell.angle_gamma   90.00
#
_symmetry.space_group_name_H-M   'P 1'
#
loop_
_entity.id
_entity.type
_entity.pdbx_description
1 polymer ?
#
loop_
_entity_poly.entity_id
_entity_poly.type
_entity_poly.pdbx_seq_one_letter_code
_entity_poly.pdbx_strand_id
1 'polypeptide(L)'
;MRIKEAYIVIERGRIKRIGREPYGEGSGYQLNCEGLVVSPGYIDTHIHGLEGIDVLEATCDDILELGYKLVEHGVTSFLPTVAAAPHEDLLRVCRTVREAHESWNYKRGARVLGLYLEGPYVNPVKRGGQDERFIRGPSIKELEDYIRASGGLVRQITIAPELEGALDLISYASSRGIVVCIGHTMATYDETMLAIAAGARKATHIFNTMRSFHHREPGVALALLLSPSTFIEVNADFVHLHPATVRFAISLAGPDRVVLITDTSKVARLPDGEYVVRGMRIIV
;
A
#
# COMPACT_ATOMS: atom_id res chain seq x y z
N MET A 1 6.63 22.64 1.33
CA MET A 1 6.45 24.10 1.53
C MET A 1 5.33 24.33 2.53
N ARG A 2 5.54 25.11 3.60
CA ARG A 2 4.48 25.48 4.57
C ARG A 2 4.02 26.91 4.27
N ILE A 3 2.72 27.13 4.13
CA ILE A 3 2.12 28.46 4.01
C ILE A 3 1.51 28.79 5.38
N LYS A 4 1.90 29.92 5.96
CA LYS A 4 1.30 30.42 7.22
C LYS A 4 0.19 31.42 6.88
N GLU A 5 -0.80 31.53 7.78
CA GLU A 5 -1.91 32.49 7.68
C GLU A 5 -2.57 32.40 6.30
N ALA A 6 -3.25 31.28 6.05
CA ALA A 6 -3.70 30.89 4.72
C ALA A 6 -5.16 30.47 4.72
N TYR A 7 -5.81 30.64 3.57
CA TYR A 7 -7.14 30.12 3.28
C TYR A 7 -7.12 29.16 2.10
N ILE A 8 -8.11 28.27 2.06
CA ILE A 8 -8.39 27.37 0.93
C ILE A 8 -9.84 27.57 0.51
N VAL A 9 -10.06 27.90 -0.76
CA VAL A 9 -11.40 27.98 -1.35
C VAL A 9 -11.69 26.67 -2.06
N ILE A 10 -12.76 26.00 -1.65
CA ILE A 10 -13.23 24.76 -2.28
C ILE A 10 -14.54 25.04 -3.02
N GLU A 11 -14.60 24.69 -4.29
CA GLU A 11 -15.81 24.80 -5.09
C GLU A 11 -16.06 23.49 -5.84
N ARG A 12 -17.29 22.94 -5.72
CA ARG A 12 -17.71 21.70 -6.39
C ARG A 12 -16.72 20.53 -6.18
N GLY A 13 -16.23 20.37 -4.96
CA GLY A 13 -15.30 19.30 -4.57
C GLY A 13 -13.86 19.48 -5.09
N ARG A 14 -13.48 20.68 -5.56
CA ARG A 14 -12.13 20.97 -6.04
C ARG A 14 -11.54 22.19 -5.33
N ILE A 15 -10.23 22.18 -5.12
CA ILE A 15 -9.50 23.37 -4.65
C ILE A 15 -9.52 24.40 -5.79
N LYS A 16 -10.20 25.52 -5.56
CA LYS A 16 -10.27 26.65 -6.49
C LYS A 16 -9.09 27.60 -6.31
N ARG A 17 -8.73 27.87 -5.05
CA ARG A 17 -7.70 28.85 -4.71
C ARG A 17 -7.07 28.49 -3.37
N ILE A 18 -5.75 28.67 -3.28
CA ILE A 18 -4.99 28.70 -2.03
C ILE A 18 -4.35 30.09 -1.97
N GLY A 19 -4.51 30.79 -0.86
CA GLY A 19 -3.97 32.13 -0.68
C GLY A 19 -3.58 32.41 0.76
N ARG A 20 -3.05 33.61 1.00
CA ARG A 20 -2.74 34.12 2.34
C ARG A 20 -3.83 35.06 2.82
N GLU A 21 -4.06 35.07 4.12
CA GLU A 21 -4.93 36.02 4.80
C GLU A 21 -4.46 37.47 4.57
N PRO A 22 -5.38 38.47 4.65
CA PRO A 22 -6.80 38.31 4.92
C PRO A 22 -7.56 37.73 3.71
N TYR A 23 -8.42 36.75 3.96
CA TYR A 23 -9.43 36.34 3.00
C TYR A 23 -10.47 37.46 2.91
N GLY A 24 -10.73 37.95 1.69
CA GLY A 24 -11.83 38.88 1.45
C GLY A 24 -13.20 38.21 1.70
N GLU A 25 -14.29 38.90 1.35
CA GLU A 25 -15.62 38.30 1.47
C GLU A 25 -15.76 37.06 0.57
N GLY A 26 -16.09 35.92 1.18
CA GLY A 26 -16.46 34.70 0.49
C GLY A 26 -17.87 34.28 0.86
N SER A 27 -18.68 33.95 -0.14
CA SER A 27 -20.01 33.36 0.06
C SER A 27 -19.89 31.87 0.41
N GLY A 28 -20.69 31.40 1.38
CA GLY A 28 -20.84 29.97 1.69
C GLY A 28 -20.42 29.58 3.11
N TYR A 29 -20.33 28.27 3.35
CA TYR A 29 -19.87 27.71 4.62
C TYR A 29 -18.37 28.00 4.84
N GLN A 30 -18.02 28.50 6.01
CA GLN A 30 -16.65 28.76 6.40
C GLN A 30 -16.28 27.88 7.59
N LEU A 31 -15.11 27.23 7.51
CA LEU A 31 -14.54 26.46 8.60
C LEU A 31 -13.30 27.20 9.10
N ASN A 32 -13.32 27.66 10.35
CA ASN A 32 -12.15 28.26 10.97
C ASN A 32 -11.19 27.14 11.43
N CYS A 33 -10.02 27.08 10.80
CA CYS A 33 -8.95 26.13 11.12
C CYS A 33 -7.78 26.80 11.87
N GLU A 34 -8.02 27.93 12.53
CA GLU A 34 -6.99 28.62 13.34
C GLU A 34 -6.36 27.67 14.37
N GLY A 35 -5.03 27.73 14.48
CA GLY A 35 -4.25 26.83 15.35
C GLY A 35 -4.05 25.41 14.80
N LEU A 36 -4.68 25.04 13.68
CA LEU A 36 -4.55 23.72 13.06
C LEU A 36 -3.59 23.74 11.85
N VAL A 37 -3.16 22.55 11.43
CA VAL A 37 -2.47 22.33 10.16
C VAL A 37 -3.45 21.68 9.20
N VAL A 38 -3.63 22.31 8.04
CA VAL A 38 -4.36 21.71 6.91
C VAL A 38 -3.34 21.15 5.92
N SER A 39 -3.47 19.87 5.61
CA SER A 39 -2.66 19.16 4.62
C SER A 39 -3.56 18.53 3.55
N PRO A 40 -2.99 18.10 2.40
CA PRO A 40 -3.64 17.08 1.59
C PRO A 40 -3.99 15.87 2.47
N GLY A 41 -5.12 15.23 2.17
CA GLY A 41 -5.48 13.99 2.83
C GLY A 41 -4.48 12.88 2.51
N TYR A 42 -4.28 11.96 3.45
CA TYR A 42 -3.34 10.87 3.27
C TYR A 42 -3.82 9.88 2.21
N ILE A 43 -2.85 9.21 1.59
CA ILE A 43 -3.06 8.13 0.63
C ILE A 43 -2.43 6.87 1.22
N ASP A 44 -3.25 5.91 1.60
CA ASP A 44 -2.74 4.64 2.14
C ASP A 44 -2.63 3.60 1.02
N THR A 45 -1.40 3.33 0.59
CA THR A 45 -1.18 2.42 -0.55
C THR A 45 -1.06 0.96 -0.16
N HIS A 46 -1.13 0.62 1.12
CA HIS A 46 -0.99 -0.75 1.60
C HIS A 46 -1.77 -0.94 2.90
N ILE A 47 -2.98 -1.49 2.78
CA ILE A 47 -3.89 -1.75 3.89
C ILE A 47 -4.73 -3.01 3.63
N HIS A 48 -4.71 -3.94 4.58
CA HIS A 48 -5.44 -5.21 4.49
C HIS A 48 -6.78 -5.22 5.22
N GLY A 49 -6.99 -4.26 6.11
CA GLY A 49 -8.22 -4.18 6.89
C GLY A 49 -8.14 -3.16 8.03
N LEU A 50 -9.29 -2.97 8.67
CA LEU A 50 -9.48 -2.08 9.82
C LEU A 50 -10.77 -2.47 10.54
N GLU A 51 -10.79 -2.47 11.88
CA GLU A 51 -12.00 -2.59 12.71
C GLU A 51 -12.99 -3.70 12.30
N GLY A 52 -12.48 -4.91 12.16
CA GLY A 52 -13.23 -6.12 11.82
C GLY A 52 -13.33 -6.41 10.33
N ILE A 53 -13.04 -5.43 9.46
CA ILE A 53 -13.11 -5.60 8.00
C ILE A 53 -11.80 -6.19 7.49
N ASP A 54 -11.87 -7.32 6.79
CA ASP A 54 -10.76 -7.94 6.06
C ASP A 54 -10.99 -7.82 4.56
N VAL A 55 -10.07 -7.23 3.82
CA VAL A 55 -10.22 -7.01 2.38
C VAL A 55 -10.41 -8.31 1.58
N LEU A 56 -9.84 -9.43 2.04
CA LEU A 56 -9.97 -10.73 1.35
C LEU A 56 -11.38 -11.33 1.46
N GLU A 57 -12.04 -11.05 2.58
CA GLU A 57 -13.37 -11.56 2.93
C GLU A 57 -14.49 -10.53 2.64
N ALA A 58 -14.10 -9.28 2.38
CA ALA A 58 -15.01 -8.15 2.22
C ALA A 58 -15.97 -8.27 1.03
N THR A 59 -17.19 -7.76 1.23
CA THR A 59 -18.14 -7.39 0.19
C THR A 59 -17.88 -5.97 -0.33
N CYS A 60 -18.62 -5.54 -1.36
CA CYS A 60 -18.53 -4.17 -1.89
C CYS A 60 -18.83 -3.12 -0.80
N ASP A 61 -19.89 -3.35 0.00
CA ASP A 61 -20.27 -2.45 1.08
C ASP A 61 -19.23 -2.41 2.19
N ASP A 62 -18.57 -3.53 2.51
CA ASP A 62 -17.48 -3.57 3.49
C ASP A 62 -16.27 -2.74 3.02
N ILE A 63 -15.91 -2.78 1.74
CA ILE A 63 -14.82 -1.94 1.19
C ILE A 63 -15.20 -0.45 1.25
N LEU A 64 -16.46 -0.10 1.02
CA LEU A 64 -16.94 1.28 1.11
C LEU A 64 -16.99 1.75 2.57
N GLU A 65 -17.38 0.88 3.51
CA GLU A 65 -17.35 1.14 4.94
C GLU A 65 -15.91 1.32 5.46
N LEU A 66 -14.96 0.50 4.98
CA LEU A 66 -13.53 0.70 5.23
C LEU A 66 -13.10 2.10 4.80
N GLY A 67 -13.54 2.54 3.61
CA GLY A 67 -13.30 3.91 3.13
C GLY A 67 -13.87 4.98 4.06
N TYR A 68 -15.05 4.77 4.66
CA TYR A 68 -15.65 5.70 5.61
C TYR A 68 -14.84 5.79 6.91
N LYS A 69 -14.49 4.65 7.51
CA LYS A 69 -13.66 4.55 8.72
C LYS A 69 -12.29 5.23 8.55
N LEU A 70 -11.67 5.07 7.38
CA LEU A 70 -10.36 5.66 7.07
C LEU A 70 -10.33 7.19 7.13
N VAL A 71 -11.45 7.87 6.86
CA VAL A 71 -11.51 9.34 6.92
C VAL A 71 -11.30 9.86 8.35
N GLU A 72 -11.70 9.10 9.36
CA GLU A 72 -11.47 9.45 10.78
C GLU A 72 -9.97 9.51 11.13
N HIS A 73 -9.13 8.88 10.31
CA HIS A 73 -7.68 8.86 10.43
C HIS A 73 -6.97 9.79 9.42
N GLY A 74 -7.73 10.64 8.71
CA GLY A 74 -7.20 11.58 7.71
C GLY A 74 -6.83 10.94 6.37
N VAL A 75 -7.13 9.65 6.16
CA VAL A 75 -6.92 8.96 4.89
C VAL A 75 -8.10 9.27 3.98
N THR A 76 -7.79 9.80 2.79
CA THR A 76 -8.81 10.23 1.81
C THR A 76 -8.82 9.38 0.54
N SER A 77 -7.83 8.53 0.38
CA SER A 77 -7.81 7.53 -0.68
C SER A 77 -6.89 6.37 -0.31
N PHE A 78 -7.15 5.18 -0.83
CA PHE A 78 -6.44 3.99 -0.42
C PHE A 78 -6.44 2.88 -1.48
N LEU A 79 -5.54 1.90 -1.29
CA LEU A 79 -5.50 0.64 -2.03
C LEU A 79 -5.83 -0.52 -1.08
N PRO A 80 -7.07 -1.06 -1.12
CA PRO A 80 -7.36 -2.36 -0.55
C PRO A 80 -6.30 -3.37 -0.98
N THR A 81 -5.73 -4.08 -0.01
CA THR A 81 -4.60 -4.99 -0.22
C THR A 81 -4.95 -6.39 0.25
N VAL A 82 -4.59 -7.40 -0.54
CA VAL A 82 -4.72 -8.82 -0.16
C VAL A 82 -3.38 -9.51 -0.19
N ALA A 83 -3.19 -10.45 0.73
CA ALA A 83 -2.05 -11.35 0.75
C ALA A 83 -2.27 -12.58 -0.15
N ALA A 84 -1.32 -13.54 -0.15
CA ALA A 84 -1.51 -14.83 -0.80
C ALA A 84 -2.81 -15.53 -0.33
N ALA A 85 -3.63 -15.91 -1.31
CA ALA A 85 -4.92 -16.58 -1.13
C ALA A 85 -5.20 -17.52 -2.32
N PRO A 86 -6.22 -18.40 -2.22
CA PRO A 86 -6.70 -19.19 -3.35
C PRO A 86 -6.97 -18.33 -4.58
N HIS A 87 -6.71 -18.87 -5.77
CA HIS A 87 -6.90 -18.14 -7.02
C HIS A 87 -8.31 -17.55 -7.17
N GLU A 88 -9.34 -18.35 -6.85
CA GLU A 88 -10.74 -17.93 -6.91
C GLU A 88 -11.10 -16.81 -5.92
N ASP A 89 -10.45 -16.78 -4.75
CA ASP A 89 -10.64 -15.74 -3.76
C ASP A 89 -10.04 -14.42 -4.23
N LEU A 90 -8.84 -14.46 -4.84
CA LEU A 90 -8.23 -13.28 -5.45
C LEU A 90 -9.07 -12.76 -6.64
N LEU A 91 -9.64 -13.65 -7.46
CA LEU A 91 -10.59 -13.26 -8.51
C LEU A 91 -11.86 -12.62 -7.94
N ARG A 92 -12.39 -13.15 -6.84
CA ARG A 92 -13.55 -12.57 -6.14
C ARG A 92 -13.24 -11.16 -5.67
N VAL A 93 -12.15 -10.96 -4.94
CA VAL A 93 -11.74 -9.63 -4.45
C VAL A 93 -11.50 -8.65 -5.58
N CYS A 94 -10.89 -9.09 -6.69
CA CYS A 94 -10.73 -8.25 -7.88
C CYS A 94 -12.08 -7.68 -8.35
N ARG A 95 -13.13 -8.52 -8.42
CA ARG A 95 -14.49 -8.08 -8.78
C ARG A 95 -15.11 -7.18 -7.71
N THR A 96 -14.96 -7.53 -6.43
CA THR A 96 -15.47 -6.72 -5.31
C THR A 96 -14.87 -5.31 -5.31
N VAL A 97 -13.56 -5.18 -5.46
CA VAL A 97 -12.87 -3.88 -5.46
C VAL A 97 -13.26 -3.06 -6.68
N ARG A 98 -13.50 -3.71 -7.83
CA ARG A 98 -14.05 -3.04 -9.00
C ARG A 98 -15.44 -2.47 -8.74
N GLU A 99 -16.33 -3.27 -8.17
CA GLU A 99 -17.69 -2.82 -7.83
C GLU A 99 -17.68 -1.66 -6.83
N ALA A 100 -16.81 -1.73 -5.80
CA ALA A 100 -16.64 -0.65 -4.83
C ALA A 100 -16.06 0.62 -5.47
N HIS A 101 -15.09 0.49 -6.37
CA HIS A 101 -14.53 1.62 -7.12
C HIS A 101 -15.59 2.31 -8.00
N GLU A 102 -16.41 1.53 -8.72
CA GLU A 102 -17.47 2.04 -9.59
C GLU A 102 -18.63 2.66 -8.77
N SER A 103 -18.92 2.11 -7.59
CA SER A 103 -19.99 2.58 -6.69
C SER A 103 -19.58 3.76 -5.80
N TRP A 104 -18.29 4.11 -5.76
CA TRP A 104 -17.77 5.14 -4.88
C TRP A 104 -18.25 6.55 -5.27
N ASN A 105 -18.54 7.37 -4.26
CA ASN A 105 -18.69 8.81 -4.39
C ASN A 105 -18.19 9.51 -3.13
N TYR A 106 -18.03 10.84 -3.16
CA TYR A 106 -17.44 11.61 -2.06
C TYR A 106 -18.17 11.51 -0.71
N LYS A 107 -19.42 11.01 -0.68
CA LYS A 107 -20.17 10.77 0.57
C LYS A 107 -19.82 9.45 1.25
N ARG A 108 -19.13 8.55 0.55
CA ARG A 108 -18.71 7.21 1.03
C ARG A 108 -17.27 7.21 1.58
N GLY A 109 -16.78 8.36 2.01
CA GLY A 109 -15.44 8.49 2.60
C GLY A 109 -14.29 8.37 1.59
N ALA A 110 -13.20 7.73 2.02
CA ALA A 110 -11.95 7.62 1.27
C ALA A 110 -12.15 6.91 -0.07
N ARG A 111 -11.45 7.39 -1.11
CA ARG A 111 -11.54 6.85 -2.47
C ARG A 111 -10.76 5.56 -2.64
N VAL A 112 -11.41 4.52 -3.17
CA VAL A 112 -10.76 3.29 -3.63
C VAL A 112 -9.99 3.58 -4.93
N LEU A 113 -8.65 3.54 -4.89
CA LEU A 113 -7.80 3.86 -6.05
C LEU A 113 -7.55 2.66 -6.98
N GLY A 114 -7.86 1.45 -6.51
CA GLY A 114 -7.64 0.19 -7.20
C GLY A 114 -7.29 -0.90 -6.19
N LEU A 115 -6.51 -1.89 -6.59
CA LEU A 115 -6.15 -3.06 -5.79
C LEU A 115 -4.64 -3.26 -5.72
N TYR A 116 -4.16 -3.70 -4.57
CA TYR A 116 -2.80 -4.19 -4.37
C TYR A 116 -2.83 -5.70 -4.05
N LEU A 117 -2.14 -6.49 -4.85
CA LEU A 117 -1.91 -7.92 -4.61
C LEU A 117 -0.54 -8.12 -3.96
N GLU A 118 -0.49 -8.21 -2.63
CA GLU A 118 0.73 -8.49 -1.87
C GLU A 118 1.01 -10.00 -1.83
N GLY A 119 1.29 -10.58 -2.99
CA GLY A 119 1.31 -12.03 -3.19
C GLY A 119 0.40 -12.42 -4.34
N PRO A 120 0.39 -13.70 -4.75
CA PRO A 120 0.99 -14.85 -4.07
C PRO A 120 2.45 -15.15 -4.45
N TYR A 121 3.06 -14.31 -5.30
CA TYR A 121 4.38 -14.51 -5.93
C TYR A 121 5.57 -14.21 -5.01
N VAL A 122 5.53 -14.76 -3.80
CA VAL A 122 6.48 -14.43 -2.73
C VAL A 122 7.27 -15.67 -2.29
N ASN A 123 8.36 -15.47 -1.56
CA ASN A 123 9.18 -16.57 -1.06
C ASN A 123 8.59 -17.17 0.22
N PRO A 124 8.32 -18.49 0.30
CA PRO A 124 7.77 -19.15 1.49
C PRO A 124 8.61 -18.94 2.76
N VAL A 125 9.94 -18.86 2.64
CA VAL A 125 10.86 -18.61 3.78
C VAL A 125 10.65 -17.22 4.37
N LYS A 126 10.19 -16.28 3.54
CA LYS A 126 9.91 -14.89 3.91
C LYS A 126 8.43 -14.56 3.85
N ARG A 127 7.56 -15.56 4.06
CA ARG A 127 6.10 -15.39 4.05
C ARG A 127 5.57 -14.39 5.06
N GLY A 128 6.26 -14.18 6.19
CA GLY A 128 5.72 -13.36 7.28
C GLY A 128 4.33 -13.85 7.71
N GLY A 129 3.34 -12.96 7.68
CA GLY A 129 1.94 -13.28 7.96
C GLY A 129 1.14 -13.82 6.78
N GLN A 130 1.77 -14.32 5.72
CA GLN A 130 1.07 -14.94 4.59
C GLN A 130 0.90 -16.45 4.78
N ASP A 131 -0.23 -17.01 4.33
CA ASP A 131 -0.52 -18.43 4.41
C ASP A 131 0.29 -19.19 3.35
N GLU A 132 1.21 -20.04 3.81
CA GLU A 132 2.13 -20.80 2.97
C GLU A 132 1.41 -21.69 1.94
N ARG A 133 0.19 -22.15 2.23
CA ARG A 133 -0.59 -23.00 1.32
C ARG A 133 -0.96 -22.31 0.02
N PHE A 134 -0.97 -20.98 0.01
CA PHE A 134 -1.39 -20.18 -1.13
C PHE A 134 -0.24 -19.46 -1.82
N ILE A 135 0.97 -19.52 -1.27
CA ILE A 135 2.16 -19.00 -1.91
C ILE A 135 2.50 -19.88 -3.13
N ARG A 136 2.77 -19.25 -4.26
CA ARG A 136 3.06 -19.93 -5.53
C ARG A 136 3.93 -19.08 -6.45
N GLY A 137 4.54 -19.71 -7.45
CA GLY A 137 5.46 -19.04 -8.36
C GLY A 137 4.79 -17.96 -9.24
N PRO A 138 5.59 -16.99 -9.74
CA PRO A 138 5.15 -15.98 -10.71
C PRO A 138 4.35 -16.57 -11.89
N SER A 139 3.22 -15.95 -12.23
CA SER A 139 2.39 -16.38 -13.37
C SER A 139 1.76 -15.19 -14.10
N ILE A 140 2.19 -14.97 -15.35
CA ILE A 140 1.62 -13.94 -16.22
C ILE A 140 0.13 -14.21 -16.48
N LYS A 141 -0.22 -15.47 -16.78
CA LYS A 141 -1.61 -15.87 -17.02
C LYS A 141 -2.51 -15.53 -15.84
N GLU A 142 -2.01 -15.79 -14.63
CA GLU A 142 -2.79 -15.54 -13.43
C GLU A 142 -2.98 -14.04 -13.16
N LEU A 143 -1.93 -13.24 -13.35
CA LEU A 143 -2.02 -11.79 -13.29
C LEU A 143 -2.99 -11.23 -14.35
N GLU A 144 -3.04 -11.80 -15.55
CA GLU A 144 -4.01 -11.43 -16.60
C GLU A 144 -5.45 -11.66 -16.15
N ASP A 145 -5.71 -12.77 -15.47
CA ASP A 145 -7.03 -13.08 -14.95
C ASP A 145 -7.45 -12.05 -13.87
N TYR A 146 -6.52 -11.64 -13.01
CA TYR A 146 -6.75 -10.58 -12.01
C TYR A 146 -6.96 -9.19 -12.63
N ILE A 147 -6.15 -8.82 -13.62
CA ILE A 147 -6.32 -7.57 -14.37
C ILE A 147 -7.70 -7.54 -15.01
N ARG A 148 -8.12 -8.64 -15.64
CA ARG A 148 -9.43 -8.74 -16.29
C ARG A 148 -10.58 -8.68 -15.28
N ALA A 149 -10.51 -9.46 -14.21
CA ALA A 149 -11.54 -9.52 -13.17
C ALA A 149 -11.71 -8.17 -12.47
N SER A 150 -10.62 -7.44 -12.25
CA SER A 150 -10.63 -6.11 -11.64
C SER A 150 -10.98 -4.98 -12.60
N GLY A 151 -11.16 -5.25 -13.90
CA GLY A 151 -11.37 -4.20 -14.90
C GLY A 151 -10.17 -3.26 -15.06
N GLY A 152 -8.95 -3.76 -14.86
CA GLY A 152 -7.71 -2.98 -14.93
C GLY A 152 -7.38 -2.19 -13.66
N LEU A 153 -7.98 -2.55 -12.52
CA LEU A 153 -7.76 -1.86 -11.24
C LEU A 153 -6.62 -2.43 -10.40
N VAL A 154 -5.97 -3.52 -10.80
CA VAL A 154 -4.69 -3.93 -10.18
C VAL A 154 -3.66 -2.82 -10.39
N ARG A 155 -3.26 -2.15 -9.31
CA ARG A 155 -2.29 -1.03 -9.33
C ARG A 155 -0.91 -1.44 -8.87
N GLN A 156 -0.84 -2.39 -7.95
CA GLN A 156 0.41 -2.83 -7.34
C GLN A 156 0.41 -4.35 -7.18
N ILE A 157 1.59 -4.96 -7.30
CA ILE A 157 1.82 -6.37 -6.96
C ILE A 157 3.15 -6.51 -6.21
N THR A 158 3.21 -7.38 -5.21
CA THR A 158 4.46 -7.78 -4.55
C THR A 158 5.00 -9.06 -5.16
N ILE A 159 6.29 -9.06 -5.51
CA ILE A 159 6.98 -10.22 -6.08
C ILE A 159 8.32 -10.42 -5.35
N ALA A 160 8.66 -11.69 -5.11
CA ALA A 160 10.00 -12.11 -4.74
C ALA A 160 10.84 -12.37 -6.02
N PRO A 161 11.84 -11.51 -6.32
CA PRO A 161 12.49 -11.50 -7.64
C PRO A 161 13.44 -12.67 -7.91
N GLU A 162 13.83 -13.43 -6.88
CA GLU A 162 14.65 -14.65 -7.01
C GLU A 162 13.86 -15.86 -7.52
N LEU A 163 12.53 -15.77 -7.60
CA LEU A 163 11.69 -16.86 -8.07
C LEU A 163 11.78 -17.01 -9.60
N GLU A 164 11.70 -18.25 -10.07
CA GLU A 164 11.65 -18.55 -11.50
C GLU A 164 10.48 -17.83 -12.18
N GLY A 165 10.75 -17.16 -13.31
CA GLY A 165 9.77 -16.36 -14.04
C GLY A 165 9.47 -14.97 -13.45
N ALA A 166 10.09 -14.58 -12.33
CA ALA A 166 9.81 -13.29 -11.70
C ALA A 166 10.18 -12.10 -12.59
N LEU A 167 11.36 -12.12 -13.23
CA LEU A 167 11.81 -11.01 -14.10
C LEU A 167 10.88 -10.80 -15.32
N ASP A 168 10.34 -11.88 -15.89
CA ASP A 168 9.37 -11.81 -16.99
C ASP A 168 8.05 -11.21 -16.50
N LEU A 169 7.57 -11.65 -15.34
CA LEU A 169 6.36 -11.10 -14.74
C LEU A 169 6.52 -9.62 -14.36
N ILE A 170 7.68 -9.23 -13.81
CA ILE A 170 8.01 -7.84 -13.47
C ILE A 170 7.95 -6.97 -14.74
N SER A 171 8.63 -7.39 -15.81
CA SER A 171 8.64 -6.68 -17.09
C SER A 171 7.23 -6.56 -17.68
N TYR A 172 6.48 -7.66 -17.65
CA TYR A 172 5.10 -7.72 -18.13
C TYR A 172 4.18 -6.76 -17.37
N ALA A 173 4.20 -6.80 -16.03
CA ALA A 173 3.37 -5.96 -15.18
C ALA A 173 3.73 -4.48 -15.31
N SER A 174 5.04 -4.16 -15.31
CA SER A 174 5.52 -2.79 -15.49
C SER A 174 5.11 -2.21 -16.85
N SER A 175 5.12 -2.99 -17.93
CA SER A 175 4.68 -2.54 -19.26
C SER A 175 3.20 -2.14 -19.33
N ARG A 176 2.40 -2.56 -18.33
CA ARG A 176 0.97 -2.25 -18.19
C ARG A 176 0.69 -1.15 -17.17
N GLY A 177 1.74 -0.51 -16.65
CA GLY A 177 1.62 0.54 -15.64
C GLY A 177 1.26 0.03 -14.24
N ILE A 178 1.43 -1.27 -13.97
CA ILE A 178 1.32 -1.83 -12.62
C ILE A 178 2.65 -1.59 -11.91
N VAL A 179 2.60 -1.02 -10.71
CA VAL A 179 3.80 -0.84 -9.87
C VAL A 179 4.18 -2.19 -9.29
N VAL A 180 5.37 -2.67 -9.64
CA VAL A 180 5.89 -3.90 -9.08
C VAL A 180 6.74 -3.58 -7.85
N CYS A 181 6.31 -4.14 -6.72
CA CYS A 181 6.95 -4.03 -5.42
C CYS A 181 7.83 -5.26 -5.17
N ILE A 182 8.99 -5.06 -4.55
CA ILE A 182 9.88 -6.12 -4.08
C ILE A 182 9.67 -6.30 -2.57
N GLY A 183 9.30 -7.50 -2.15
CA GLY A 183 8.97 -7.84 -0.77
C GLY A 183 8.86 -9.34 -0.57
N HIS A 184 8.80 -9.79 0.70
CA HIS A 184 8.69 -11.21 1.06
C HIS A 184 9.69 -12.11 0.31
N THR A 185 10.96 -11.73 0.34
CA THR A 185 11.97 -12.23 -0.58
C THR A 185 13.29 -12.57 0.12
N MET A 186 13.91 -13.65 -0.36
CA MET A 186 15.27 -14.06 -0.05
C MET A 186 16.27 -13.61 -1.12
N ALA A 187 15.91 -12.71 -2.03
CA ALA A 187 16.81 -12.22 -3.07
C ALA A 187 18.11 -11.64 -2.50
N THR A 188 19.18 -11.85 -3.24
CA THR A 188 20.44 -11.14 -3.12
C THR A 188 20.28 -9.69 -3.56
N TYR A 189 21.30 -8.88 -3.26
CA TYR A 189 21.44 -7.55 -3.83
C TYR A 189 21.36 -7.58 -5.37
N ASP A 190 22.10 -8.47 -6.02
CA ASP A 190 22.19 -8.54 -7.49
C ASP A 190 20.86 -8.94 -8.14
N GLU A 191 20.16 -9.93 -7.59
CA GLU A 191 18.80 -10.29 -8.05
C GLU A 191 17.81 -9.13 -7.90
N THR A 192 17.94 -8.37 -6.81
CA THR A 192 17.11 -7.17 -6.58
C THR A 192 17.42 -6.09 -7.62
N MET A 193 18.69 -5.88 -7.96
CA MET A 193 19.10 -4.92 -9.01
C MET A 193 18.58 -5.34 -10.39
N LEU A 194 18.61 -6.65 -10.70
CA LEU A 194 18.01 -7.17 -11.94
C LEU A 194 16.49 -6.92 -11.99
N ALA A 195 15.79 -7.09 -10.87
CA ALA A 195 14.36 -6.78 -10.79
C ALA A 195 14.06 -5.30 -10.98
N ILE A 196 14.88 -4.41 -10.42
CA ILE A 196 14.76 -2.96 -10.64
C ILE A 196 14.99 -2.63 -12.13
N ALA A 197 16.00 -3.24 -12.75
CA ALA A 197 16.26 -3.09 -14.19
C ALA A 197 15.09 -3.60 -15.05
N ALA A 198 14.45 -4.70 -14.65
CA ALA A 198 13.28 -5.27 -15.32
C ALA A 198 12.00 -4.42 -15.16
N GLY A 199 11.95 -3.49 -14.20
CA GLY A 199 10.80 -2.59 -14.03
C GLY A 199 10.24 -2.49 -12.63
N ALA A 200 10.81 -3.16 -11.62
CA ALA A 200 10.39 -2.98 -10.24
C ALA A 200 10.69 -1.55 -9.75
N ARG A 201 9.76 -0.95 -9.00
CA ARG A 201 9.81 0.48 -8.63
C ARG A 201 9.50 0.76 -7.17
N LYS A 202 9.25 -0.26 -6.34
CA LYS A 202 8.83 -0.03 -4.97
C LYS A 202 9.33 -1.14 -4.03
N ALA A 203 9.65 -0.81 -2.79
CA ALA A 203 9.83 -1.76 -1.71
C ALA A 203 8.48 -1.98 -1.02
N THR A 204 8.10 -3.24 -0.79
CA THR A 204 7.03 -3.56 0.18
C THR A 204 7.62 -3.48 1.59
N HIS A 205 6.99 -2.74 2.51
CA HIS A 205 7.37 -2.56 3.93
C HIS A 205 8.86 -2.80 4.27
N ILE A 206 9.75 -1.92 3.78
CA ILE A 206 11.22 -2.08 3.78
C ILE A 206 11.78 -2.72 5.07
N PHE A 207 12.74 -3.64 4.90
CA PHE A 207 13.34 -4.52 5.92
C PHE A 207 12.47 -5.68 6.40
N ASN A 208 11.15 -5.51 6.52
CA ASN A 208 10.26 -6.57 6.98
C ASN A 208 10.20 -7.67 5.92
N THR A 209 10.30 -8.93 6.33
CA THR A 209 10.23 -10.08 5.42
C THR A 209 11.22 -10.04 4.25
N MET A 210 12.37 -9.38 4.42
CA MET A 210 13.44 -9.35 3.43
C MET A 210 14.65 -10.15 3.92
N ARG A 211 15.51 -10.59 2.99
CA ARG A 211 16.87 -11.06 3.34
C ARG A 211 17.57 -10.02 4.21
N SER A 212 18.15 -10.47 5.33
CA SER A 212 18.88 -9.60 6.25
C SER A 212 20.16 -9.05 5.61
N PHE A 213 20.52 -7.82 5.96
CA PHE A 213 21.76 -7.21 5.51
C PHE A 213 23.00 -7.97 6.01
N HIS A 214 23.98 -8.16 5.12
CA HIS A 214 25.34 -8.55 5.47
C HIS A 214 26.35 -7.71 4.68
N HIS A 215 27.48 -7.32 5.28
CA HIS A 215 28.43 -6.39 4.66
C HIS A 215 29.05 -6.87 3.32
N ARG A 216 29.09 -8.20 3.07
CA ARG A 216 29.53 -8.78 1.78
C ARG A 216 28.39 -9.19 0.84
N GLU A 217 27.15 -9.18 1.34
CA GLU A 217 25.96 -9.47 0.55
C GLU A 217 24.84 -8.59 1.12
N PRO A 218 24.71 -7.35 0.61
CA PRO A 218 23.88 -6.35 1.27
C PRO A 218 22.38 -6.64 1.24
N GLY A 219 21.95 -7.57 0.37
CA GLY A 219 20.58 -7.99 0.23
C GLY A 219 19.65 -6.90 -0.32
N VAL A 220 18.36 -7.15 -0.13
CA VAL A 220 17.25 -6.44 -0.78
C VAL A 220 17.14 -4.99 -0.32
N ALA A 221 17.22 -4.75 0.99
CA ALA A 221 16.95 -3.42 1.54
C ALA A 221 17.96 -2.38 1.06
N LEU A 222 19.26 -2.73 1.02
CA LEU A 222 20.27 -1.78 0.55
C LEU A 222 20.16 -1.53 -0.96
N ALA A 223 19.85 -2.55 -1.76
CA ALA A 223 19.60 -2.40 -3.20
C ALA A 223 18.46 -1.40 -3.47
N LEU A 224 17.34 -1.55 -2.75
CA LEU A 224 16.19 -0.67 -2.89
C LEU A 224 16.50 0.76 -2.41
N LEU A 225 17.08 0.92 -1.22
CA LEU A 225 17.34 2.26 -0.66
C LEU A 225 18.33 3.08 -1.52
N LEU A 226 19.37 2.43 -2.06
CA LEU A 226 20.37 3.09 -2.91
C LEU A 226 19.89 3.38 -4.33
N SER A 227 18.85 2.69 -4.81
CA SER A 227 18.37 2.86 -6.18
C SER A 227 17.42 4.04 -6.29
N PRO A 228 17.75 5.14 -7.00
CA PRO A 228 16.93 6.35 -7.02
C PRO A 228 15.56 6.18 -7.71
N SER A 229 15.38 5.11 -8.47
CA SER A 229 14.15 4.78 -9.19
C SER A 229 13.11 4.03 -8.35
N THR A 230 13.38 3.80 -7.07
CA THR A 230 12.49 3.02 -6.19
C THR A 230 11.85 3.92 -5.12
N PHE A 231 10.58 3.64 -4.80
CA PHE A 231 9.89 4.15 -3.63
C PHE A 231 9.99 3.15 -2.47
N ILE A 232 9.95 3.64 -1.25
CA ILE A 232 10.25 2.85 -0.04
C ILE A 232 9.06 2.89 0.90
N GLU A 233 8.29 1.80 0.97
CA GLU A 233 7.25 1.68 2.01
C GLU A 233 7.87 1.54 3.39
N VAL A 234 7.30 2.26 4.36
CA VAL A 234 7.73 2.24 5.75
C VAL A 234 6.51 2.14 6.67
N ASN A 235 6.46 1.07 7.47
CA ASN A 235 5.55 0.96 8.61
C ASN A 235 6.17 1.76 9.77
N ALA A 236 5.62 2.95 10.06
CA ALA A 236 6.16 3.90 11.04
C ALA A 236 5.45 3.84 12.41
N ASP A 237 4.96 2.67 12.79
CA ASP A 237 4.33 2.42 14.11
C ASP A 237 5.36 2.23 15.26
N PHE A 238 6.64 2.18 14.90
CA PHE A 238 7.78 1.93 15.79
C PHE A 238 7.82 0.56 16.46
N VAL A 239 6.95 -0.36 16.03
CA VAL A 239 6.96 -1.78 16.40
C VAL A 239 7.64 -2.57 15.30
N HIS A 240 7.25 -2.36 14.04
CA HIS A 240 7.88 -2.99 12.89
C HIS A 240 9.33 -2.54 12.73
N LEU A 241 9.58 -1.25 12.93
CA LEU A 241 10.90 -0.65 12.75
C LEU A 241 11.26 0.23 13.93
N HIS A 242 12.43 0.01 14.52
CA HIS A 242 12.98 0.93 15.50
C HIS A 242 13.06 2.37 14.91
N PRO A 243 12.78 3.44 15.69
CA PRO A 243 12.81 4.83 15.17
C PRO A 243 14.11 5.23 14.47
N ALA A 244 15.25 4.67 14.88
CA ALA A 244 16.54 4.89 14.22
C ALA A 244 16.58 4.27 12.80
N THR A 245 15.94 3.12 12.58
CA THR A 245 15.83 2.47 11.27
C THR A 245 14.96 3.28 10.32
N VAL A 246 13.86 3.85 10.83
CA VAL A 246 13.02 4.79 10.05
C VAL A 246 13.82 6.02 9.62
N ARG A 247 14.57 6.64 10.55
CA ARG A 247 15.45 7.77 10.23
C ARG A 247 16.55 7.38 9.22
N PHE A 248 17.13 6.20 9.35
CA PHE A 248 18.12 5.68 8.41
C PHE A 248 17.55 5.55 7.00
N ALA A 249 16.38 4.91 6.86
CA ALA A 249 15.71 4.75 5.57
C ALA A 249 15.41 6.10 4.91
N ILE A 250 14.86 7.06 5.66
CA ILE A 250 14.57 8.43 5.17
C ILE A 250 15.86 9.15 4.76
N SER A 251 16.93 9.02 5.55
CA SER A 251 18.20 9.70 5.26
C SER A 251 18.86 9.17 3.99
N LEU A 252 18.74 7.87 3.73
CA LEU A 252 19.34 7.24 2.55
C LEU A 252 18.47 7.39 1.30
N ALA A 253 17.16 7.22 1.42
CA ALA A 253 16.24 7.31 0.29
C ALA A 253 15.89 8.75 -0.09
N GLY A 254 15.86 9.66 0.89
CA GLY A 254 15.27 10.98 0.78
C GLY A 254 13.76 10.95 1.05
N PRO A 255 13.19 12.04 1.59
CA PRO A 255 11.78 12.08 2.00
C PRO A 255 10.81 11.92 0.83
N ASP A 256 11.18 12.34 -0.38
CA ASP A 256 10.31 12.26 -1.57
C ASP A 256 10.11 10.84 -2.10
N ARG A 257 10.95 9.89 -1.67
CA ARG A 257 10.84 8.47 -2.06
C ARG A 257 10.26 7.59 -0.97
N VAL A 258 10.10 8.10 0.25
CA VAL A 258 9.52 7.34 1.36
C VAL A 258 8.00 7.46 1.32
N VAL A 259 7.33 6.31 1.37
CA VAL A 259 5.88 6.19 1.39
C VAL A 259 5.48 5.59 2.74
N LEU A 260 4.82 6.37 3.57
CA LEU A 260 4.25 5.82 4.81
C LEU A 260 3.01 5.00 4.45
N ILE A 261 2.93 3.82 5.03
CA ILE A 261 1.78 2.91 4.91
C ILE A 261 1.36 2.45 6.30
N THR A 262 0.15 1.92 6.40
CA THR A 262 -0.34 1.38 7.67
C THR A 262 -0.08 -0.11 7.78
N ASP A 263 -0.22 -0.87 6.69
CA ASP A 263 -0.17 -2.34 6.68
C ASP A 263 -1.10 -2.95 7.75
N THR A 264 -2.21 -2.26 8.05
CA THR A 264 -3.13 -2.73 9.09
C THR A 264 -3.94 -3.91 8.58
N SER A 265 -4.31 -4.79 9.51
CA SER A 265 -5.24 -5.88 9.28
C SER A 265 -6.57 -5.60 9.97
N LYS A 266 -7.54 -6.51 9.77
CA LYS A 266 -8.88 -6.40 10.36
C LYS A 266 -8.91 -6.22 11.88
N VAL A 267 -7.84 -6.56 12.60
CA VAL A 267 -7.80 -6.44 14.06
C VAL A 267 -7.33 -5.07 14.55
N ALA A 268 -6.84 -4.21 13.67
CA ALA A 268 -6.45 -2.86 14.05
C ALA A 268 -7.65 -2.11 14.64
N ARG A 269 -7.40 -1.41 15.75
CA ARG A 269 -8.38 -0.61 16.52
C ARG A 269 -9.50 -1.42 17.20
N LEU A 270 -9.43 -2.75 17.20
CA LEU A 270 -10.26 -3.58 18.08
C LEU A 270 -9.70 -3.58 19.52
N PRO A 271 -10.51 -3.91 20.54
CA PRO A 271 -10.02 -4.10 21.91
C PRO A 271 -8.97 -5.20 22.00
N ASP A 272 -8.12 -5.15 23.03
CA ASP A 272 -7.15 -6.21 23.33
C ASP A 272 -7.84 -7.57 23.40
N GLY A 273 -7.22 -8.58 22.79
CA GLY A 273 -7.85 -9.88 22.65
C GLY A 273 -7.15 -10.81 21.68
N GLU A 274 -7.68 -12.02 21.59
CA GLU A 274 -7.20 -13.02 20.67
C GLU A 274 -8.05 -13.09 19.41
N TYR A 275 -7.38 -13.04 18.28
CA TYR A 275 -8.03 -13.01 16.97
C TYR A 275 -7.38 -14.03 16.03
N VAL A 276 -8.12 -14.42 14.99
CA VAL A 276 -7.59 -15.21 13.88
C VAL A 276 -7.52 -14.33 12.65
N VAL A 277 -6.32 -14.18 12.11
CA VAL A 277 -6.03 -13.44 10.87
C VAL A 277 -5.23 -14.36 9.96
N ARG A 278 -5.73 -14.62 8.75
CA ARG A 278 -5.09 -15.51 7.76
C ARG A 278 -4.70 -16.88 8.33
N GLY A 279 -5.56 -17.45 9.17
CA GLY A 279 -5.35 -18.75 9.82
C GLY A 279 -4.35 -18.75 10.99
N MET A 280 -3.78 -17.60 11.35
CA MET A 280 -2.87 -17.46 12.50
C MET A 280 -3.58 -16.81 13.68
N ARG A 281 -3.27 -17.30 14.88
CA ARG A 281 -3.71 -16.67 16.14
C ARG A 281 -2.82 -15.47 16.43
N ILE A 282 -3.42 -14.30 16.59
CA ILE A 282 -2.76 -13.03 16.91
C ILE A 282 -3.33 -12.53 18.22
N ILE A 283 -2.48 -11.93 19.05
CA ILE A 283 -2.86 -11.20 20.26
C ILE A 283 -2.65 -9.72 19.94
N VAL A 284 -3.71 -8.94 20.12
CA VAL A 284 -3.68 -7.47 20.10
C VAL A 284 -3.53 -6.97 21.51
#